data_AF-A0A819PE55-F1
#
_entry.id   AF-A0A819PE55-F1
#
_cell.length_a   1.000
_cell.length_b   1.000
_cell.length_c   1.000
_cell.angle_alpha   90.00
_cell.angle_beta   90.00
_cell.angle_gamma   90.00
#
_symmetry.space_group_name_H-M   'P 1'
#
loop_
_entity.id
_entity.type
_entity.pdbx_description
1 polymer ?
#
loop_
_entity_poly.entity_id
_entity_poly.type
_entity_poly.pdbx_seq_one_letter_code
_entity_poly.pdbx_strand_id
1 'polypeptide(L)'
;IEKLCSTYGFVYCCHRDGRYFFHFSEYKNDITQAKIGDVVEFEIIIDKRKQKPVAINIIPVSSEIIGENRVEGTIAVVARQQLLNNGVNFI
;
A
#
# COMPACT_ATOMS: atom_id res chain seq x y z
N ILE A 1 -6.83 2.44 -4.33
CA ILE A 1 -6.97 3.87 -4.70
C ILE A 1 -8.41 4.27 -4.42
N GLU A 2 -8.62 5.32 -3.63
CA GLU A 2 -9.96 5.80 -3.26
C GLU A 2 -10.49 6.85 -4.22
N LYS A 3 -9.63 7.78 -4.68
CA LYS A 3 -10.02 8.86 -5.59
C LYS A 3 -8.86 9.29 -6.48
N LEU A 4 -9.15 9.62 -7.73
CA LEU A 4 -8.21 10.25 -8.67
C LEU A 4 -8.75 11.62 -9.10
N CYS A 5 -7.87 12.61 -9.16
CA CYS A 5 -8.12 13.96 -9.68
C CYS A 5 -7.20 14.21 -10.90
N SER A 6 -6.99 15.47 -11.32
CA SER A 6 -6.19 15.77 -12.52
C SER A 6 -4.70 15.46 -12.41
N THR A 7 -4.08 15.66 -11.23
CA THR A 7 -2.62 15.51 -11.02
C THR A 7 -2.27 14.82 -9.70
N TYR A 8 -3.27 14.35 -8.96
CA TYR A 8 -3.11 13.77 -7.64
C TYR A 8 -4.25 12.81 -7.33
N GLY A 9 -4.09 12.02 -6.28
CA GLY A 9 -5.12 11.10 -5.80
C GLY A 9 -5.12 10.92 -4.30
N PHE A 10 -6.01 10.04 -3.85
CA PHE A 10 -6.08 9.58 -2.47
C PHE A 10 -6.07 8.06 -2.41
N VAL A 11 -5.31 7.52 -1.46
CA VAL A 11 -5.32 6.09 -1.11
C VAL A 11 -5.91 5.91 0.28
N TYR A 12 -6.63 4.83 0.48
CA TYR A 12 -7.16 4.42 1.77
C TYR A 12 -6.28 3.31 2.35
N CYS A 13 -5.89 3.43 3.62
CA CYS A 13 -5.18 2.39 4.36
C CYS A 13 -6.15 1.69 5.31
N CYS A 14 -6.43 0.41 5.07
CA CYS A 14 -7.30 -0.41 5.94
C CYS A 14 -6.71 -0.67 7.34
N HIS A 15 -5.38 -0.69 7.49
CA HIS A 15 -4.73 -1.01 8.76
C HIS A 15 -4.62 0.18 9.73
N ARG A 16 -4.71 1.42 9.21
CA ARG A 16 -4.52 2.65 10.01
C ARG A 16 -5.68 3.63 9.88
N ASP A 17 -6.83 3.17 9.36
CA ASP A 17 -8.04 3.97 9.06
C ASP A 17 -7.70 5.41 8.61
N GLY A 18 -6.92 5.48 7.54
CA GLY A 18 -6.30 6.72 7.09
C GLY A 18 -6.45 6.92 5.59
N ARG A 19 -6.91 8.12 5.21
CA ARG A 19 -6.95 8.58 3.82
C ARG A 19 -5.77 9.49 3.54
N TYR A 20 -4.87 9.05 2.67
CA TYR A 20 -3.62 9.75 2.38
C TYR A 20 -3.60 10.32 0.97
N PHE A 21 -3.09 11.55 0.85
CA PHE A 21 -2.85 12.23 -0.41
C PHE A 21 -1.57 11.70 -1.06
N PHE A 22 -1.56 11.56 -2.39
CA PHE A 22 -0.36 11.33 -3.18
C PHE A 22 -0.40 12.17 -4.47
N HIS A 23 0.78 12.58 -4.95
CA HIS A 23 0.93 13.20 -6.28
C HIS A 23 1.19 12.11 -7.32
N PHE A 24 0.79 12.31 -8.58
CA PHE A 24 0.98 11.31 -9.64
C PHE A 24 2.45 10.94 -9.88
N SER A 25 3.40 11.82 -9.55
CA SER A 25 4.84 11.51 -9.59
C SER A 25 5.26 10.38 -8.64
N GLU A 26 4.46 10.10 -7.61
CA GLU A 26 4.72 9.02 -6.67
C GLU A 26 4.29 7.66 -7.20
N TYR A 27 3.49 7.62 -8.28
CA TYR A 27 3.04 6.38 -8.89
C TYR A 27 4.13 5.80 -9.79
N LYS A 28 4.59 4.58 -9.47
CA LYS A 28 5.78 3.98 -10.13
C LYS A 28 5.54 3.58 -11.58
N ASN A 29 4.30 3.30 -11.97
CA ASN A 29 3.94 2.86 -13.32
C ASN A 29 3.28 4.01 -14.11
N ASP A 30 2.67 3.69 -15.25
CA ASP A 30 1.85 4.65 -15.98
C ASP A 30 0.57 4.96 -15.19
N ILE A 31 0.44 6.20 -14.70
CA ILE A 31 -0.71 6.66 -13.94
C ILE A 31 -2.03 6.59 -14.74
N THR A 32 -1.97 6.60 -16.07
CA THR A 32 -3.17 6.49 -16.92
C THR A 32 -3.84 5.12 -16.80
N GLN A 33 -3.11 4.11 -16.33
CA GLN A 33 -3.63 2.76 -16.10
C GLN A 33 -4.28 2.61 -14.72
N ALA A 34 -4.03 3.54 -13.80
CA ALA A 34 -4.57 3.48 -12.45
C ALA A 34 -6.08 3.74 -12.45
N LYS A 35 -6.81 2.96 -11.65
CA LYS A 35 -8.26 3.05 -11.50
C LYS A 35 -8.66 3.19 -10.04
N ILE A 36 -9.83 3.79 -9.82
CA ILE A 36 -10.47 3.77 -8.50
C ILE A 36 -10.78 2.31 -8.15
N GLY A 37 -10.41 1.89 -6.94
CA GLY A 37 -10.50 0.51 -6.48
C GLY A 37 -9.19 -0.27 -6.53
N ASP A 38 -8.18 0.17 -7.29
CA ASP A 38 -6.94 -0.59 -7.43
C ASP A 38 -6.22 -0.78 -6.09
N VAL A 39 -5.76 -1.99 -5.82
CA VAL A 39 -4.94 -2.28 -4.64
C VAL A 39 -3.52 -1.80 -4.93
N VAL A 40 -2.96 -1.04 -3.99
CA VAL A 40 -1.63 -0.43 -4.13
C VAL A 40 -0.85 -0.60 -2.83
N GLU A 41 0.45 -0.83 -2.96
CA GLU A 41 1.42 -0.69 -1.88
C GLU A 41 1.97 0.73 -1.89
N PHE A 42 2.30 1.26 -0.70
CA PHE A 42 2.83 2.61 -0.53
C PHE A 42 3.51 2.79 0.82
N GLU A 43 4.31 3.84 0.93
CA GLU A 43 4.89 4.29 2.19
C GLU A 43 4.21 5.59 2.66
N ILE A 44 4.15 5.81 3.98
CA ILE A 44 3.62 7.04 4.57
C ILE A 44 4.77 7.85 5.16
N ILE A 45 4.91 9.10 4.71
CA ILE A 45 5.87 10.07 5.26
C ILE A 45 5.16 11.34 5.73
N ILE A 46 5.80 12.13 6.59
CA ILE A 46 5.32 13.48 6.93
C ILE A 46 5.88 14.49 5.93
N ASP A 47 5.00 15.17 5.18
CA ASP A 47 5.39 16.32 4.38
C ASP A 47 5.87 17.43 5.33
N LYS A 48 7.17 17.73 5.30
CA LYS A 48 7.81 18.72 6.19
C LYS A 48 7.21 20.12 6.05
N ARG A 49 6.66 20.47 4.88
CA ARG A 49 6.08 21.80 4.64
C ARG A 49 4.71 21.93 5.29
N LYS A 50 3.89 20.88 5.19
CA LYS A 50 2.48 20.89 5.64
C LYS A 50 2.26 20.18 6.98
N GLN A 51 3.29 19.52 7.52
CA GLN A 51 3.24 18.67 8.72
C GLN A 51 2.09 17.65 8.65
N LYS A 52 1.85 17.09 7.46
CA LYS A 52 0.74 16.16 7.19
C LYS A 52 1.28 14.85 6.61
N PRO A 53 0.76 13.68 7.04
CA PRO A 53 1.10 12.42 6.41
C PRO A 53 0.62 12.38 4.95
N VAL A 54 1.51 11.95 4.06
CA VAL A 54 1.27 11.76 2.62
C VAL A 54 1.77 10.38 2.21
N ALA A 55 1.13 9.81 1.20
CA ALA A 55 1.56 8.55 0.61
C ALA A 55 2.56 8.82 -0.52
N ILE A 56 3.65 8.05 -0.52
CA ILE A 56 4.72 8.10 -1.53
C ILE A 56 5.00 6.69 -2.05
N ASN A 57 5.78 6.58 -3.14
CA ASN A 57 6.12 5.29 -3.75
C ASN A 57 4.88 4.39 -3.98
N ILE A 58 3.85 4.90 -4.65
CA ILE A 58 2.64 4.15 -4.96
C ILE A 58 2.96 3.08 -6.01
N ILE A 59 2.80 1.81 -5.64
CA ILE A 59 3.07 0.65 -6.47
C ILE A 59 1.76 -0.10 -6.69
N PRO A 60 1.28 -0.28 -7.93
CA PRO A 60 0.11 -1.11 -8.18
C PRO A 60 0.42 -2.57 -7.87
N VAL A 61 -0.45 -3.19 -7.08
CA VAL A 61 -0.39 -4.64 -6.83
C VAL A 61 -1.16 -5.31 -7.95
N SER A 62 -0.45 -5.81 -8.96
CA SER A 62 -1.07 -6.74 -9.90
C SER A 62 -1.41 -8.01 -9.14
N SER A 63 -2.68 -8.39 -9.15
CA SER A 63 -3.05 -9.77 -8.84
C SER A 63 -2.54 -10.63 -9.99
N GLU A 64 -1.28 -11.07 -9.92
CA GLU A 64 -0.83 -12.18 -10.76
C GLU A 64 -1.62 -13.40 -10.30
N ILE A 65 -2.71 -13.69 -11.03
CA ILE A 65 -3.41 -14.96 -10.90
C ILE A 65 -2.47 -16.01 -11.50
N ILE A 66 -1.62 -16.60 -10.65
CA ILE A 66 -0.79 -17.74 -11.01
C ILE A 66 -1.70 -18.98 -11.04
N GLY A 67 -2.49 -19.08 -12.12
CA GLY A 67 -3.42 -20.18 -12.37
C GLY A 67 -4.84 -19.95 -11.85
N GLU A 68 -5.83 -20.40 -12.63
CA GLU A 68 -7.25 -20.34 -12.28
C GLU A 68 -7.65 -21.42 -11.25
N ASN A 69 -6.78 -22.41 -11.03
CA ASN A 69 -7.06 -23.55 -10.18
C ASN A 69 -6.61 -23.29 -8.75
N ARG A 70 -7.51 -23.51 -7.79
CA ARG A 70 -7.13 -23.63 -6.37
C ARG A 70 -6.15 -24.79 -6.23
N VAL A 71 -5.03 -24.53 -5.57
CA VAL A 71 -4.04 -25.56 -5.24
C VAL A 71 -4.18 -25.96 -3.78
N GLU A 72 -3.99 -27.25 -3.51
CA GLU A 72 -3.83 -27.79 -2.17
C GLU A 72 -2.34 -28.08 -1.96
N GLY A 73 -1.80 -27.69 -0.80
CA GLY A 73 -0.38 -27.85 -0.50
C GLY A 73 -0.16 -28.17 0.97
N THR A 74 0.87 -28.98 1.24
CA THR A 74 1.28 -29.32 2.61
C THR A 74 2.26 -28.28 3.13
N ILE A 75 1.99 -27.71 4.31
CA ILE A 75 2.93 -26.81 4.98
C ILE A 75 4.12 -27.64 5.48
N ALA A 76 5.22 -27.65 4.74
CA ALA A 76 6.44 -28.37 5.12
C ALA A 76 7.26 -27.64 6.20
N VAL A 77 7.21 -26.30 6.20
CA VAL A 77 7.92 -25.45 7.16
C VAL A 77 7.00 -24.30 7.55
N VAL A 78 6.80 -24.13 8.86
CA VAL A 78 6.12 -22.96 9.41
C VAL A 78 7.13 -21.81 9.48
N ALA A 79 6.80 -20.67 8.87
CA ALA A 79 7.59 -19.46 9.02
C ALA A 79 7.63 -19.07 10.51
N ARG A 80 8.83 -18.97 11.08
CA ARG A 80 8.96 -18.44 12.44
C ARG A 80 8.73 -16.94 12.34
N GLN A 81 7.66 -16.45 12.98
CA GLN A 81 7.49 -15.02 13.17
C GLN A 81 8.64 -14.54 14.03
N GLN A 82 9.63 -13.88 13.41
CA GLN A 82 10.58 -13.09 14.17
C GLN A 82 9.76 -11.96 14.79
N LEU A 83 9.45 -12.10 16.08
CA LEU A 83 9.03 -10.96 16.89
C LEU A 83 10.11 -9.90 16.66
N LEU A 84 9.76 -8.81 15.98
CA LEU A 84 10.59 -7.62 15.97
C LEU A 84 10.70 -7.19 17.42
N ASN A 85 11.81 -7.57 18.06
CA ASN A 85 12.19 -7.19 19.41
C ASN A 85 12.50 -5.69 19.43
N ASN A 86 11.47 -4.85 19.27
CA ASN A 86 11.57 -3.42 19.52
C ASN A 86 10.54 -3.10 20.59
N GLY A 87 11.00 -3.17 21.84
CA GLY A 87 10.24 -2.80 23.03
C GLY A 87 9.72 -1.37 22.93
N VAL A 88 8.47 -1.23 22.51
CA VAL A 88 7.70 -0.01 22.68
C VAL A 88 6.54 -0.35 23.61
N ASN A 89 6.72 -0.03 24.89
CA ASN A 89 5.64 0.05 25.85
C ASN A 89 4.65 1.11 25.38
N PHE A 90 3.41 0.71 25.13
CA PHE A 90 2.28 1.64 25.08
C PHE A 90 1.76 1.79 26.51
N ILE A 91 2.10 2.93 27.13
CA ILE A 91 1.34 3.50 28.26
C ILE A 91 0.65 4.75 27.74
#